data_AF-A0A7S1G9I0-F1
#
_entry.id   AF-A0A7S1G9I0-F1
#
_cell.length_a   1.000
_cell.length_b   1.000
_cell.length_c   1.000
_cell.angle_alpha   90.00
_cell.angle_beta   90.00
_cell.angle_gamma   90.00
#
_symmetry.space_group_name_H-M   'P 1'
#
loop_
_entity.id
_entity.type
_entity.pdbx_description
1 polymer ?
#
loop_
_entity_poly.entity_id
_entity_poly.type
_entity_poly.pdbx_seq_one_letter_code
_entity_poly.pdbx_strand_id
1 'polypeptide(L)'
;WRTRDHVDVGSRETVSVKDEAPERIFHVEALASTPPVFFADNVLSPSECDHVIEVARPLLGRGSGHHNTGVATIPRDVLLNDAVFSRLAGRIAALNGIDEEIVRAGQEVQVIRYDANGYISAHQDSSSGYKKLITNFVYLNDDFD
;
A
#
# COMPACT_ATOMS: atom_id res chain seq x y z
N TRP A 1 -9.49 9.32 -16.29
CA TRP A 1 -9.84 9.50 -14.87
C TRP A 1 -11.32 9.22 -14.67
N ARG A 2 -11.69 8.00 -14.28
CA ARG A 2 -13.01 7.74 -13.70
C ARG A 2 -12.85 7.93 -12.20
N THR A 3 -13.08 9.14 -11.71
CA THR A 3 -13.42 9.30 -10.29
C THR A 3 -14.68 8.47 -10.10
N ARG A 4 -14.62 7.43 -9.27
CA ARG A 4 -15.81 6.62 -8.94
C ARG A 4 -16.70 7.47 -8.03
N ASP A 5 -17.34 8.48 -8.61
CA ASP A 5 -18.12 9.48 -7.86
C ASP A 5 -19.39 8.89 -7.24
N HIS A 6 -19.76 7.67 -7.66
CA HIS A 6 -20.72 6.82 -6.99
C HIS A 6 -20.18 5.39 -6.92
N VAL A 7 -19.87 4.95 -5.70
CA VAL A 7 -19.52 3.57 -5.39
C VAL A 7 -20.59 3.03 -4.47
N ASP A 8 -21.25 1.96 -4.90
CA ASP A 8 -22.18 1.24 -4.04
C ASP A 8 -21.36 0.43 -3.02
N VAL A 9 -21.53 0.72 -1.74
CA VAL A 9 -20.86 -0.03 -0.66
C VAL A 9 -21.27 -1.50 -0.74
N GLY A 10 -20.29 -2.40 -0.66
CA GLY A 10 -20.45 -3.84 -0.85
C GLY A 10 -20.41 -4.29 -2.32
N SER A 11 -20.31 -3.37 -3.29
CA SER A 11 -20.04 -3.74 -4.67
C SER A 11 -18.66 -4.40 -4.80
N ARG A 12 -18.59 -5.38 -5.71
CA ARG A 12 -17.36 -6.12 -6.01
C ARG A 12 -17.04 -6.08 -7.48
N GLU A 13 -15.75 -5.95 -7.77
CA GLU A 13 -15.21 -6.06 -9.11
C GLU A 13 -13.98 -6.97 -9.11
N THR A 14 -13.49 -7.28 -10.29
CA THR A 14 -12.30 -8.10 -10.48
C THR A 14 -11.28 -7.32 -11.30
N VAL A 15 -10.05 -7.28 -10.81
CA VAL A 15 -8.93 -6.63 -11.49
C VAL A 15 -7.90 -7.71 -11.82
N SER A 16 -7.50 -7.76 -13.08
CA SER A 16 -6.58 -8.77 -13.62
C SER A 16 -5.22 -8.13 -13.89
N VAL A 17 -4.13 -8.73 -13.39
CA VAL A 17 -2.78 -8.17 -13.47
C VAL A 17 -1.80 -9.22 -13.97
N LYS A 18 -1.06 -8.86 -15.03
CA LYS A 18 -0.09 -9.73 -15.72
C LYS A 18 1.35 -9.44 -15.30
N ASP A 19 1.61 -9.49 -14.00
CA ASP A 19 2.92 -9.22 -13.43
C ASP A 19 3.75 -10.50 -13.20
N GLU A 20 3.08 -11.65 -13.05
CA GLU A 20 3.65 -13.00 -13.07
C GLU A 20 2.74 -13.95 -13.87
N ALA A 21 3.27 -15.13 -14.20
CA ALA A 21 2.49 -16.20 -14.83
C ALA A 21 2.16 -17.29 -13.77
N PRO A 22 0.89 -17.69 -13.61
CA PRO A 22 -0.30 -17.18 -14.30
C PRO A 22 -0.71 -15.77 -13.85
N GLU A 23 -1.54 -15.11 -14.66
CA GLU A 23 -2.14 -13.80 -14.36
C GLU A 23 -2.83 -13.81 -12.98
N ARG A 24 -2.58 -12.78 -12.18
CA ARG A 24 -3.20 -12.62 -10.85
C ARG A 24 -4.55 -11.93 -10.99
N ILE A 25 -5.51 -12.41 -10.21
CA ILE A 25 -6.87 -11.90 -10.18
C ILE A 25 -7.13 -11.39 -8.76
N PHE A 26 -7.45 -10.10 -8.64
CA PHE A 26 -7.77 -9.43 -7.38
C PHE A 26 -9.27 -9.18 -7.28
N HIS A 27 -9.85 -9.47 -6.12
CA HIS A 27 -11.22 -9.11 -5.81
C HIS A 27 -11.24 -7.79 -5.05
N VAL A 28 -11.84 -6.77 -5.66
CA VAL A 28 -11.90 -5.43 -5.06
C VAL A 28 -13.31 -5.18 -4.54
N GLU A 29 -13.43 -4.91 -3.24
CA GLU A 29 -14.68 -4.59 -2.56
C GLU A 29 -14.72 -3.12 -2.13
N ALA A 30 -15.85 -2.46 -2.37
CA ALA A 30 -16.10 -1.12 -1.87
C ALA A 30 -16.53 -1.13 -0.39
N LEU A 31 -15.71 -0.59 0.49
CA LEU A 31 -15.98 -0.52 1.94
C LEU A 31 -16.70 0.75 2.37
N ALA A 32 -16.42 1.88 1.70
CA ALA A 32 -17.04 3.16 2.00
C ALA A 32 -17.12 4.03 0.74
N SER A 33 -18.11 4.92 0.70
CA SER A 33 -18.29 5.90 -0.40
C SER A 33 -17.82 7.31 -0.02
N THR A 34 -17.66 7.63 1.27
CA THR A 34 -17.18 8.93 1.74
C THR A 34 -16.38 8.80 3.04
N PRO A 35 -15.03 8.84 2.99
CA PRO A 35 -14.21 8.81 1.77
C PRO A 35 -14.38 7.49 1.00
N PRO A 36 -14.11 7.44 -0.31
CA PRO A 36 -14.01 6.18 -1.04
C PRO A 36 -12.93 5.29 -0.44
N VAL A 37 -13.31 4.10 0.03
CA VAL A 37 -12.38 3.10 0.58
C VAL A 37 -12.66 1.77 -0.11
N PHE A 38 -11.61 1.12 -0.56
CA PHE A 38 -11.66 -0.18 -1.21
C PHE A 38 -10.74 -1.16 -0.50
N PHE A 39 -11.11 -2.44 -0.54
CA PHE A 39 -10.30 -3.54 -0.06
C PHE A 39 -9.97 -4.45 -1.25
N ALA A 40 -8.70 -4.81 -1.40
CA ALA A 40 -8.24 -5.80 -2.35
C ALA A 40 -7.51 -6.90 -1.59
N ASP A 41 -7.89 -8.15 -1.82
CA ASP A 41 -7.27 -9.30 -1.16
C ASP A 41 -5.94 -9.68 -1.80
N ASN A 42 -5.01 -10.21 -1.00
CA ASN A 42 -3.79 -10.88 -1.47
C ASN A 42 -2.92 -10.07 -2.46
N VAL A 43 -2.88 -8.73 -2.32
CA VAL A 43 -2.06 -7.84 -3.16
C VAL A 43 -0.58 -8.27 -3.17
N LEU A 44 -0.08 -8.72 -2.03
CA LEU A 44 1.21 -9.39 -1.88
C LEU A 44 0.95 -10.84 -1.46
N SER A 45 1.72 -11.77 -2.02
CA SER A 45 1.79 -13.13 -1.50
C SER A 45 2.56 -13.17 -0.16
N PRO A 46 2.42 -14.22 0.67
CA PRO A 46 3.15 -14.33 1.93
C PRO A 46 4.67 -14.14 1.79
N SER A 47 5.29 -14.76 0.78
CA SER A 47 6.73 -14.60 0.51
C SER A 47 7.11 -13.18 0.07
N GLU A 48 6.20 -12.46 -0.59
CA GLU A 48 6.44 -11.06 -0.95
C GLU A 48 6.30 -10.15 0.28
N CYS A 49 5.38 -10.44 1.20
CA CYS A 49 5.30 -9.77 2.49
C CYS A 49 6.58 -9.97 3.30
N ASP A 50 7.05 -11.22 3.44
CA ASP A 50 8.30 -11.55 4.13
C ASP A 50 9.49 -10.78 3.54
N HIS A 51 9.59 -10.76 2.21
CA HIS A 51 10.63 -10.00 1.49
C HIS A 51 10.58 -8.49 1.81
N VAL A 52 9.40 -7.87 1.78
CA VAL A 52 9.25 -6.45 2.13
C VAL A 52 9.68 -6.19 3.58
N ILE A 53 9.33 -7.08 4.51
CA ILE A 53 9.74 -6.98 5.92
C ILE A 53 11.26 -7.11 6.04
N GLU A 54 11.88 -8.06 5.35
CA GLU A 54 13.33 -8.28 5.36
C GLU A 54 14.10 -7.06 4.84
N VAL A 55 13.66 -6.49 3.72
CA VAL A 55 14.25 -5.26 3.14
C VAL A 55 14.09 -4.07 4.10
N ALA A 56 12.94 -3.93 4.76
CA ALA A 56 12.67 -2.83 5.68
C ALA A 56 13.42 -2.94 7.00
N ARG A 57 13.65 -4.16 7.50
CA ARG A 57 14.20 -4.43 8.84
C ARG A 57 15.48 -3.65 9.18
N PRO A 58 16.53 -3.60 8.34
CA PRO A 58 17.74 -2.83 8.65
C PRO A 58 17.54 -1.31 8.57
N LEU A 59 16.45 -0.84 7.96
CA LEU A 59 16.12 0.57 7.76
C LEU A 59 15.18 1.12 8.84
N LEU A 60 14.64 0.26 9.69
CA LEU A 60 13.72 0.67 10.75
C LEU A 60 14.42 1.60 11.74
N GLY A 61 14.12 2.90 11.61
CA GLY A 61 14.42 3.89 12.63
C GLY A 61 13.36 3.87 13.73
N ARG A 62 13.66 4.46 14.90
CA ARG A 62 12.60 4.81 15.86
C ARG A 62 11.69 5.85 15.21
N GLY A 63 10.38 5.59 15.19
CA GLY A 63 9.39 6.56 14.74
C GLY A 63 9.54 7.86 15.53
N SER A 64 9.46 8.99 14.84
CA SER A 64 9.47 10.33 15.44
C SER A 64 8.11 10.61 16.10
N GLY A 65 7.86 10.00 17.25
CA GLY A 65 6.63 10.17 18.04
C GLY A 65 6.59 9.20 19.22
N HIS A 66 5.95 9.59 20.32
CA HIS A 66 5.85 8.81 21.58
C HIS A 66 4.95 7.57 21.47
N HIS A 67 4.89 6.92 20.31
CA HIS A 67 4.04 5.78 20.05
C HIS A 67 4.95 4.68 19.52
N ASN A 68 5.14 3.60 20.28
CA ASN A 68 6.11 2.52 20.02
C ASN A 68 5.96 1.96 18.58
N THR A 69 6.57 2.64 17.63
CA THR A 69 6.45 2.40 16.19
C THR A 69 7.81 2.60 15.55
N GLY A 70 8.16 1.70 14.64
CA GLY A 70 9.31 1.83 13.76
C GLY A 70 8.83 2.24 12.38
N VAL A 71 9.54 3.16 11.73
CA VAL A 71 9.24 3.53 10.34
C VAL A 71 10.50 3.36 9.51
N ALA A 72 10.38 2.63 8.41
CA ALA A 72 11.39 2.49 7.38
C ALA A 72 10.86 3.11 6.09
N THR A 73 11.60 4.06 5.52
CA THR A 73 11.35 4.53 4.16
C THR A 73 12.25 3.72 3.23
N ILE A 74 11.67 2.97 2.29
CA ILE A 74 12.42 2.16 1.35
C ILE A 74 13.10 3.08 0.32
N PRO A 75 14.44 3.05 0.21
CA PRO A 75 15.19 3.88 -0.73
C PRO A 75 14.71 3.69 -2.17
N ARG A 76 14.68 4.79 -2.93
CA ARG A 76 14.17 4.80 -4.31
C ARG A 76 14.94 3.86 -5.24
N ASP A 77 16.25 3.72 -5.06
CA ASP A 77 17.07 2.76 -5.80
C ASP A 77 16.65 1.30 -5.53
N VAL A 78 16.29 0.96 -4.30
CA VAL A 78 15.72 -0.35 -3.98
C VAL A 78 14.37 -0.54 -4.68
N LEU A 79 13.47 0.45 -4.59
CA LEU A 79 12.15 0.39 -5.24
C LEU A 79 12.24 0.17 -6.76
N LEU A 80 13.26 0.72 -7.41
CA LEU A 80 13.44 0.64 -8.85
C LEU A 80 14.11 -0.66 -9.31
N ASN A 81 14.95 -1.28 -8.48
CA ASN A 81 15.76 -2.44 -8.87
C ASN A 81 15.25 -3.77 -8.28
N ASP A 82 14.35 -3.72 -7.30
CA ASP A 82 13.78 -4.91 -6.68
C ASP A 82 12.50 -5.38 -7.40
N ALA A 83 12.45 -6.67 -7.71
CA ALA A 83 11.35 -7.25 -8.49
C ALA A 83 10.01 -7.20 -7.74
N VAL A 84 9.99 -7.36 -6.42
CA VAL A 84 8.76 -7.32 -5.62
C VAL A 84 8.18 -5.92 -5.62
N PHE A 85 9.00 -4.90 -5.38
CA PHE A 85 8.54 -3.50 -5.41
C PHE A 85 8.14 -3.05 -6.81
N SER A 86 8.84 -3.51 -7.85
CA SER A 86 8.47 -3.25 -9.24
C SER A 86 7.10 -3.82 -9.60
N ARG A 87 6.83 -5.08 -9.22
CA ARG A 87 5.50 -5.69 -9.41
C ARG A 87 4.43 -5.03 -8.57
N LEU A 88 4.74 -4.67 -7.33
CA LEU A 88 3.81 -3.95 -6.45
C LEU A 88 3.38 -2.62 -7.10
N ALA A 89 4.30 -1.85 -7.69
CA ALA A 89 3.95 -0.62 -8.40
C ALA A 89 2.93 -0.86 -9.53
N GLY A 90 3.14 -1.90 -10.35
CA GLY A 90 2.20 -2.31 -11.40
C GLY A 90 0.84 -2.76 -10.87
N ARG A 91 0.81 -3.53 -9.77
CA ARG A 91 -0.44 -3.94 -9.10
C ARG A 91 -1.21 -2.72 -8.57
N ILE A 92 -0.53 -1.80 -7.89
CA ILE A 92 -1.12 -0.58 -7.36
C ILE A 92 -1.65 0.31 -8.50
N ALA A 93 -0.93 0.41 -9.61
CA ALA A 93 -1.38 1.14 -10.79
C ALA A 93 -2.69 0.55 -11.34
N ALA A 94 -2.74 -0.77 -11.53
CA ALA A 94 -3.91 -1.48 -12.03
C ALA A 94 -5.12 -1.35 -11.09
N LEU A 95 -4.93 -1.55 -9.78
CA LEU A 95 -5.99 -1.46 -8.77
C LEU A 95 -6.61 -0.05 -8.70
N ASN A 96 -5.79 0.99 -8.87
CA ASN A 96 -6.24 2.37 -8.81
C ASN A 96 -6.69 2.94 -10.17
N GLY A 97 -6.49 2.20 -11.27
CA GLY A 97 -6.79 2.66 -12.62
C GLY A 97 -5.99 3.91 -13.02
N ILE A 98 -4.73 3.98 -12.60
CA ILE A 98 -3.79 5.07 -12.91
C ILE A 98 -2.53 4.53 -13.58
N ASP A 99 -1.80 5.38 -14.31
CA ASP A 99 -0.57 4.99 -14.98
C ASP A 99 0.52 4.61 -13.96
N GLU A 100 1.25 3.54 -14.25
CA GLU A 100 2.32 3.04 -13.37
C GLU A 100 3.44 4.07 -13.16
N GLU A 101 3.69 4.92 -14.16
CA GLU A 101 4.63 6.03 -14.04
C GLU A 101 4.23 7.01 -12.93
N ILE A 102 2.94 7.27 -12.74
CA ILE A 102 2.44 8.13 -11.65
C ILE A 102 2.72 7.47 -10.30
N VAL A 103 2.53 6.15 -10.19
CA VAL A 103 2.83 5.39 -8.97
C VAL A 103 4.33 5.47 -8.65
N ARG A 104 5.19 5.25 -9.65
CA ARG A 104 6.66 5.30 -9.50
C ARG A 104 7.19 6.70 -9.20
N ALA A 105 6.54 7.74 -9.72
CA ALA A 105 6.86 9.14 -9.42
C ALA A 105 6.35 9.59 -8.05
N GLY A 106 5.50 8.79 -7.39
CA GLY A 106 4.98 9.03 -6.06
C GLY A 106 6.03 8.98 -4.95
N GLN A 107 5.55 9.04 -3.70
CA GLN A 107 6.40 8.88 -2.52
C GLN A 107 7.05 7.50 -2.48
N GLU A 108 8.20 7.43 -1.82
CA GLU A 108 8.82 6.18 -1.43
C GLU A 108 7.85 5.34 -0.57
N VAL A 109 7.97 4.01 -0.68
CA VAL A 109 7.21 3.08 0.16
C VAL A 109 7.65 3.25 1.61
N GLN A 110 6.67 3.43 2.50
CA GLN A 110 6.89 3.44 3.94
C GLN A 110 6.42 2.12 4.53
N VAL A 111 7.32 1.43 5.24
CA VAL A 111 7.01 0.25 6.03
C VAL A 111 6.97 0.66 7.49
N ILE A 112 5.81 0.43 8.11
CA ILE A 112 5.56 0.82 9.50
C ILE A 112 5.47 -0.45 10.33
N ARG A 113 6.28 -0.54 11.38
CA ARG A 113 6.20 -1.57 12.42
C ARG A 113 5.49 -0.98 13.63
N TYR A 114 4.45 -1.65 14.10
CA TYR A 114 3.85 -1.36 15.39
C TYR A 114 4.47 -2.34 16.41
N ASP A 115 5.03 -1.81 17.50
CA ASP A 115 5.41 -2.65 18.64
C ASP A 115 4.16 -2.87 19.52
N ALA A 116 4.27 -3.70 20.58
CA ALA A 116 3.17 -3.90 21.52
C ALA A 116 2.65 -2.55 22.08
N ASN A 117 1.33 -2.34 22.00
CA ASN A 117 0.64 -1.09 22.31
C ASN A 117 1.01 0.12 21.43
N GLY A 118 1.74 -0.10 20.33
CA GLY A 118 2.00 0.90 19.32
C GLY A 118 0.71 1.28 18.60
N TYR A 119 0.51 2.58 18.35
CA TYR A 119 -0.65 3.07 17.61
C TYR A 119 -0.29 4.32 16.82
N ILE A 120 -1.11 4.65 15.83
CA ILE A 120 -1.08 5.94 15.15
C ILE A 120 -2.44 6.60 15.35
N SER A 121 -2.45 7.85 15.81
CA SER A 121 -3.68 8.63 15.96
C SER A 121 -4.34 8.89 14.62
N ALA A 122 -5.67 8.99 14.61
CA ALA A 122 -6.42 9.38 13.42
C ALA A 122 -5.91 10.72 12.87
N HIS A 123 -5.60 10.75 11.57
CA HIS A 123 -5.09 11.92 10.88
C HIS A 123 -5.50 11.88 9.40
N GLN A 124 -5.26 12.99 8.71
CA GLN A 124 -5.38 13.06 7.24
C GLN A 124 -4.00 12.91 6.62
N ASP A 125 -3.92 12.04 5.61
CA ASP A 125 -2.71 11.76 4.84
C ASP A 125 -2.25 12.96 3.98
N SER A 126 -3.20 13.78 3.56
CA SER A 126 -2.96 15.06 2.87
C SER A 126 -2.87 16.22 3.87
N SER A 127 -1.98 17.17 3.61
CA SER A 127 -1.85 18.42 4.37
C SER A 127 -1.84 19.65 3.46
N SER A 128 -1.66 20.85 4.02
CA SER A 128 -1.62 22.10 3.25
C SER A 128 -0.40 22.17 2.33
N GLY A 129 0.75 21.64 2.75
CA GLY A 129 2.00 21.63 1.99
C GLY A 129 2.26 20.35 1.18
N TYR A 130 1.46 19.30 1.37
CA TYR A 130 1.66 18.01 0.71
C TYR A 130 0.32 17.39 0.32
N LYS A 131 0.08 17.20 -0.98
CA LYS A 131 -1.20 16.67 -1.51
C LYS A 131 -1.03 15.21 -1.94
N LYS A 132 -1.61 14.30 -1.16
CA LYS A 132 -1.78 12.89 -1.52
C LYS A 132 -3.19 12.68 -2.07
N LEU A 133 -3.28 12.15 -3.29
CA LEU A 133 -4.56 11.82 -3.91
C LEU A 133 -5.10 10.47 -3.41
N ILE A 134 -4.22 9.48 -3.28
CA ILE A 134 -4.55 8.10 -2.90
C ILE A 134 -3.51 7.60 -1.91
N THR A 135 -3.96 6.90 -0.87
CA THR A 135 -3.10 6.12 0.02
C THR A 135 -3.44 4.65 -0.16
N ASN A 136 -2.43 3.84 -0.45
CA ASN A 136 -2.55 2.39 -0.48
C ASN A 136 -1.94 1.84 0.81
N PHE A 137 -2.77 1.20 1.64
CA PHE A 137 -2.33 0.55 2.87
C PHE A 137 -2.29 -0.96 2.64
N VAL A 138 -1.13 -1.58 2.83
CA VAL A 138 -0.90 -3.01 2.62
C VAL A 138 -0.47 -3.63 3.94
N TYR A 139 -1.26 -4.57 4.45
CA TYR A 139 -0.90 -5.36 5.62
C TYR A 139 0.16 -6.39 5.22
N LEU A 140 1.24 -6.49 6.02
CA LEU A 140 2.37 -7.38 5.74
C LEU A 140 2.36 -8.65 6.61
N ASN A 141 1.56 -8.68 7.67
CA ASN A 141 1.36 -9.82 8.54
C ASN A 141 -0.04 -9.75 9.20
N ASP A 142 -0.43 -10.85 9.83
CA ASP A 142 -1.71 -11.00 10.53
C ASP A 142 -1.57 -10.83 12.06
N ASP A 143 -0.37 -10.47 12.53
CA ASP A 143 -0.08 -10.32 13.96
C ASP A 143 -0.61 -8.97 14.48
N PHE A 144 -1.83 -8.99 14.99
CA PHE A 144 -2.51 -7.83 15.62
C PHE A 144 -2.54 -7.91 17.16
N ASP A 145 -1.78 -8.85 17.75
CA ASP A 145 -1.75 -9.15 19.19
C ASP A 145 -1.00 -8.11 20.04
#